data_AF-A0A974QNH2-F1
#
_entry.id   AF-A0A974QNH2-F1
#
_cell.length_a   1.000
_cell.length_b   1.000
_cell.length_c   1.000
_cell.angle_alpha   90.00
_cell.angle_beta   90.00
_cell.angle_gamma   90.00
#
_symmetry.space_group_name_H-M   'P 1'
#
loop_
_entity.id
_entity.type
_entity.pdbx_description
1 polymer ?
#
loop_
_entity_poly.entity_id
_entity_poly.type
_entity_poly.pdbx_seq_one_letter_code
_entity_poly.pdbx_strand_id
1 'polypeptide(L)' 'MKSVTYQGYKNMEVCEVNDPTEIITHIMPLEDVKEAYDIFDQKKDNTIKVILKPQ' A
#
# COMPACT_ATOMS: atom_id res chain seq x y z
N MET A 1 -3.28 -19.43 -32.35
CA MET A 1 -4.30 -18.89 -31.43
C MET A 1 -3.74 -18.98 -30.01
N LYS A 2 -3.33 -17.85 -29.43
CA LYS A 2 -3.22 -17.65 -27.98
C LYS A 2 -3.54 -16.17 -27.74
N SER A 3 -4.76 -15.92 -27.31
CA SER A 3 -5.19 -14.63 -26.78
C SER A 3 -4.68 -14.49 -25.35
N VAL A 4 -4.10 -13.35 -25.04
CA VAL A 4 -4.00 -12.88 -23.65
C VAL A 4 -4.60 -11.49 -23.64
N THR A 5 -5.85 -11.39 -23.21
CA THR A 5 -6.46 -10.12 -22.85
C THR A 5 -6.13 -9.86 -21.39
N TYR A 6 -5.18 -8.95 -21.15
CA TYR A 6 -4.98 -8.34 -19.83
C TYR A 6 -5.41 -6.88 -19.93
N GLN A 7 -6.60 -6.57 -19.41
CA GLN A 7 -7.01 -5.19 -19.15
C GLN A 7 -6.66 -4.83 -17.69
N GLY A 8 -5.39 -4.98 -17.31
CA GLY A 8 -4.93 -4.61 -15.97
C GLY A 8 -4.02 -3.39 -16.03
N TYR A 9 -4.37 -2.38 -15.22
CA TYR A 9 -3.62 -1.17 -14.84
C TYR A 9 -2.63 -0.66 -15.89
N LYS A 10 -3.08 0.33 -16.67
CA LYS A 10 -2.41 0.85 -17.88
C LYS A 10 -0.96 1.31 -17.69
N ASN A 11 -0.50 1.58 -16.47
CA ASN A 11 0.88 1.99 -16.18
C ASN A 11 1.28 1.42 -14.81
N MET A 12 2.13 0.39 -14.81
CA MET A 12 2.78 -0.09 -13.59
C MET A 12 4.20 0.47 -13.60
N GLU A 13 4.46 1.43 -12.72
CA GLU A 13 5.80 1.95 -12.50
C GLU A 13 6.49 1.09 -11.43
N VAL A 14 7.65 0.53 -11.78
CA VAL A 14 8.50 -0.20 -10.85
C VAL A 14 9.44 0.82 -10.21
N CYS A 15 9.23 1.10 -8.93
CA CYS A 15 10.15 1.92 -8.15
C CYS A 15 11.21 1.01 -7.53
N GLU A 16 12.48 1.25 -7.84
CA GLU A 16 13.59 0.67 -7.08
C GLU A 16 13.70 1.41 -5.75
N VAL A 17 13.62 0.66 -4.64
CA VAL A 17 13.77 1.17 -3.28
C VAL A 17 14.98 0.51 -2.64
N ASN A 18 15.86 1.31 -2.05
CA ASN A 18 17.08 0.83 -1.40
C ASN A 18 16.79 0.38 0.04
N ASP A 19 15.91 1.10 0.75
CA ASP A 19 15.44 0.76 2.08
C ASP A 19 13.92 0.49 2.05
N PRO A 20 13.44 -0.69 2.51
CA PRO A 20 12.01 -1.00 2.54
C PRO A 20 11.20 -0.09 3.47
N THR A 21 11.84 0.71 4.32
CA THR A 21 11.15 1.71 5.15
C THR A 21 10.66 2.90 4.35
N GLU A 22 11.23 3.18 3.16
CA GLU A 22 10.84 4.30 2.30
C GLU A 22 9.40 4.19 1.79
N ILE A 23 8.85 2.98 1.70
CA ILE A 23 7.45 2.75 1.29
C ILE A 23 6.45 2.83 2.45
N ILE A 24 6.91 2.97 3.69
CA ILE A 24 6.06 3.04 4.88
C ILE A 24 5.52 4.47 5.02
N THR A 25 4.24 4.64 4.69
CA THR A 25 3.56 5.95 4.77
C THR A 25 2.96 6.24 6.14
N HIS A 26 2.54 5.21 6.87
CA HIS A 26 1.86 5.37 8.16
C HIS A 26 2.35 4.31 9.15
N ILE A 27 2.60 4.74 10.40
CA ILE A 27 2.90 3.86 11.53
C ILE A 27 1.92 4.23 12.64
N MET A 28 1.13 3.27 13.08
CA MET A 28 0.05 3.46 14.05
C MET A 28 0.07 2.35 15.10
N PRO A 29 -0.47 2.57 16.30
CA PRO A 29 -0.60 1.51 17.30
C PRO A 29 -1.68 0.50 16.87
N LEU A 30 -1.56 -0.74 17.36
CA LEU A 30 -2.48 -1.83 17.01
C LEU A 30 -3.94 -1.55 17.41
N GLU A 31 -4.16 -0.74 18.45
CA GLU A 31 -5.48 -0.31 18.88
C GLU A 31 -6.24 0.50 17.81
N ASP A 32 -5.51 1.19 16.92
CA ASP A 32 -6.07 2.01 15.84
C ASP A 32 -6.28 1.21 14.54
N VAL A 33 -6.31 -0.12 14.60
CA VAL A 33 -6.43 -1.02 13.43
C VAL A 33 -7.60 -0.67 12.52
N LYS A 34 -8.73 -0.22 13.08
CA LYS A 34 -9.91 0.16 12.30
C LYS A 34 -9.63 1.37 11.42
N GLU A 35 -9.01 2.40 11.99
CA GLU A 35 -8.67 3.62 11.25
C GLU A 35 -7.58 3.34 10.21
N ALA A 36 -6.55 2.58 10.58
CA ALA A 36 -5.50 2.13 9.67
C ALA A 36 -6.06 1.36 8.46
N TYR A 37 -7.07 0.52 8.68
CA TYR A 37 -7.76 -0.19 7.60
C TYR A 37 -8.55 0.77 6.70
N ASP A 38 -9.29 1.70 7.28
CA ASP A 38 -10.07 2.71 6.54
C ASP A 38 -9.16 3.60 5.67
N ILE A 39 -7.97 3.97 6.17
CA ILE A 39 -6.94 4.73 5.44
C ILE A 39 -6.40 3.91 4.25
N PHE A 40 -6.05 2.65 4.49
CA PHE A 40 -5.47 1.76 3.48
C PHE A 40 -6.48 1.39 2.38
N ASP A 41 -7.69 0.97 2.74
CA ASP A 41 -8.73 0.52 1.81
C ASP A 41 -9.18 1.66 0.89
N GLN A 42 -9.39 2.85 1.47
CA GLN A 42 -9.82 4.03 0.73
C GLN A 42 -8.65 4.77 0.05
N LYS A 43 -7.41 4.28 0.20
CA LYS A 43 -6.17 4.91 -0.30
C LYS A 43 -6.07 6.39 0.07
N LYS A 44 -6.47 6.75 1.30
CA LYS A 44 -6.38 8.12 1.80
C LYS A 44 -4.92 8.52 1.97
N ASP A 45 -4.67 9.82 1.99
CA ASP A 45 -3.36 10.39 2.36
C ASP A 45 -2.18 9.83 1.55
N ASN A 46 -2.44 9.49 0.28
CA ASN A 46 -1.46 8.84 -0.61
C ASN A 46 -0.84 7.58 0.00
N THR A 47 -1.63 6.80 0.74
CA THR A 47 -1.16 5.61 1.47
C THR A 47 -0.57 4.56 0.52
N ILE A 48 0.64 4.12 0.84
CA ILE A 48 1.36 3.03 0.15
C ILE A 48 1.40 1.80 1.06
N LYS A 49 1.87 1.98 2.30
CA LYS A 49 1.98 0.92 3.30
C LYS A 49 1.70 1.48 4.69
N VAL A 50 0.86 0.77 5.44
CA VAL A 50 0.59 1.02 6.86
C VAL A 50 1.25 -0.07 7.69
N ILE A 51 1.90 0.31 8.78
CA ILE A 51 2.47 -0.60 9.78
C ILE A 51 1.76 -0.40 11.10
N LEU A 52 1.24 -1.50 11.66
CA LEU A 52 0.67 -1.52 13.00
C LEU A 52 1.71 -2.05 13.97
N LYS A 53 2.00 -1.27 15.02
CA LYS A 53 2.90 -1.69 16.09
C LYS A 53 2.09 -2.11 17.31
N PRO A 54 2.36 -3.29 17.90
CA PRO A 54 1.96 -3.51 19.27
C PRO A 54 2.73 -2.50 20.14
N GLN A 55 2.08 -1.96 21.18
CA GLN A 55 2.79 -1.18 22.19
C GLN A 55 3.91 -1.99 22.84
#